data_AF-T1HHP9-F1
#
_entry.id   AF-T1HHP9-F1
#
_cell.length_a   1.000
_cell.length_b   1.000
_cell.length_c   1.000
_cell.angle_alpha   90.00
_cell.angle_beta   90.00
_cell.angle_gamma   90.00
#
_symmetry.space_group_name_H-M   'P 1'
#
loop_
_entity.id
_entity.type
_entity.pdbx_description
1 polymer ?
#
loop_
_entity_poly.entity_id
_entity_poly.type
_entity_poly.pdbx_seq_one_letter_code
_entity_poly.pdbx_strand_id
1 'polypeptide(L)'
;MDIYKTIYQGDFLWPYIVPTYERPPLPPKEIKKPLFIKEKSILERKLCQCDRHSWSPHFRRAVHLLQKENAYRDAMIATAHQRTVLENEIIGHPCSDADDVIASLYEISYAKQNFPITGFRAVHADHDDPVSTPIAMMRPTITSSYRDPTNFHEEAFKIPTTASPAALTLELAGISQLNV
;
A
#
# COMPACT_ATOMS: atom_id res chain seq x y z
N MET A 1 -73.64 36.84 40.05
CA MET A 1 -73.72 35.60 40.85
C MET A 1 -74.31 34.59 39.90
N ASP A 2 -73.45 33.81 39.25
CA ASP A 2 -73.89 33.00 38.11
C ASP A 2 -74.23 31.59 38.60
N ILE A 3 -75.48 31.23 38.35
CA ILE A 3 -76.16 30.04 38.82
C ILE A 3 -75.77 28.87 37.91
N TYR A 4 -75.04 27.89 38.44
CA TYR A 4 -74.71 26.65 37.73
C TYR A 4 -75.98 25.84 37.51
N LYS A 5 -76.49 25.81 36.27
CA LYS A 5 -77.58 24.91 35.86
C LYS A 5 -76.95 23.59 35.40
N THR A 6 -77.12 22.55 36.21
CA THR A 6 -76.73 21.18 35.86
C THR A 6 -77.58 20.69 34.69
N ILE A 7 -76.92 20.07 33.71
CA ILE A 7 -77.54 19.50 32.51
C ILE A 7 -78.36 18.28 32.95
N TYR A 8 -79.67 18.45 33.10
CA TYR A 8 -80.59 17.37 33.43
C TYR A 8 -80.80 16.45 32.22
N GLN A 9 -80.56 15.15 32.43
CA GLN A 9 -81.23 13.92 31.97
C GLN A 9 -82.08 13.82 30.66
N GLY A 10 -82.33 14.89 29.91
CA GLY A 10 -83.19 14.92 28.72
C GLY A 10 -82.47 14.65 27.40
N ASP A 11 -81.14 14.72 27.36
CA ASP A 11 -80.37 14.64 26.11
C ASP A 11 -79.93 13.22 25.72
N PHE A 12 -80.33 12.19 26.48
CA PHE A 12 -80.00 10.79 26.18
C PHE A 12 -81.14 10.08 25.45
N LEU A 13 -81.37 10.41 24.17
CA LEU A 13 -82.20 9.61 23.28
C LEU A 13 -81.34 8.48 22.67
N TRP A 14 -81.61 7.25 23.09
CA TRP A 14 -80.98 6.03 22.54
C TRP A 14 -81.87 5.41 21.44
N PRO A 15 -81.30 4.92 20.33
CA PRO A 15 -79.90 5.01 19.93
C PRO A 15 -79.59 6.33 19.20
N TYR A 16 -78.50 6.99 19.59
CA TYR A 16 -77.94 8.13 18.87
C TYR A 16 -77.53 7.71 17.45
N ILE A 17 -77.95 8.47 16.43
CA ILE A 17 -77.39 8.36 15.08
C ILE A 17 -75.99 8.98 15.15
N VAL A 18 -74.98 8.18 15.49
CA VAL A 18 -73.59 8.62 15.44
C VAL A 18 -73.25 8.87 13.97
N PRO A 19 -72.79 10.07 13.58
CA PRO A 19 -72.29 10.29 12.22
C PRO A 19 -71.16 9.30 11.96
N THR A 20 -71.37 8.38 11.03
CA THR A 20 -70.35 7.41 10.64
C THR A 20 -69.28 8.13 9.83
N TYR A 21 -68.22 8.57 10.50
CA TYR A 21 -67.02 9.03 9.81
C TYR A 21 -66.32 7.81 9.21
N GLU A 22 -66.20 7.78 7.88
CA GLU A 22 -65.43 6.75 7.20
C GLU A 22 -63.96 6.84 7.63
N ARG A 23 -63.49 5.82 8.36
CA ARG A 23 -62.09 5.73 8.72
C ARG A 23 -61.30 5.43 7.44
N PRO A 24 -60.30 6.25 7.06
CA PRO A 24 -59.49 5.97 5.89
C PRO A 24 -58.82 4.59 6.05
N PRO A 25 -58.75 3.79 4.98
CA PRO A 25 -58.33 2.38 5.05
C PRO A 25 -56.84 2.21 5.39
N LEU A 26 -56.05 3.28 5.26
CA LEU A 26 -54.60 3.24 5.44
C LEU A 26 -54.18 4.38 6.37
N PRO A 27 -53.25 4.12 7.30
CA PRO A 27 -52.66 5.17 8.12
C PRO A 27 -51.94 6.21 7.21
N PRO A 28 -51.81 7.47 7.65
CA PRO A 28 -51.08 8.48 6.90
C PRO A 28 -49.69 7.95 6.55
N LYS A 29 -49.34 7.94 5.26
CA LYS A 29 -48.00 7.54 4.84
C LYS A 29 -47.00 8.57 5.37
N GLU A 30 -46.11 8.15 6.26
CA GLU A 30 -44.96 8.96 6.67
C GLU A 30 -44.04 9.19 5.47
N ILE A 31 -44.27 10.28 4.74
CA ILE A 31 -43.30 10.75 3.75
C ILE A 31 -42.13 11.32 4.55
N LYS A 32 -41.12 10.49 4.80
CA LYS A 32 -39.83 10.94 5.35
C LYS A 32 -39.26 11.94 4.37
N LYS A 33 -39.50 13.24 4.62
CA LYS A 33 -38.82 14.31 3.88
C LYS A 33 -37.32 14.05 4.02
N PRO A 34 -36.55 14.01 2.93
CA PRO A 34 -35.11 13.86 3.06
C PRO A 34 -34.64 15.02 3.93
N LEU A 35 -34.07 14.69 5.09
CA LEU A 35 -33.42 15.67 5.95
C LEU A 35 -32.23 16.19 5.13
N PHE A 36 -32.42 17.32 4.47
CA PHE A 36 -31.33 18.08 3.89
C PHE A 36 -30.52 18.62 5.07
N ILE A 37 -29.60 17.80 5.56
CA ILE A 37 -28.56 18.25 6.47
C ILE A 37 -27.72 19.20 5.63
N LYS A 38 -28.00 20.50 5.70
CA LYS A 38 -27.08 21.51 5.19
C LYS A 38 -25.78 21.28 5.94
N GLU A 39 -24.80 20.68 5.27
CA GLU A 39 -23.45 20.62 5.79
C GLU A 39 -23.01 22.06 6.02
N LYS A 40 -22.93 22.47 7.29
CA LYS A 40 -22.42 23.79 7.66
C LYS A 40 -21.10 23.99 6.92
N SER A 41 -20.99 25.13 6.25
CA SER A 41 -19.81 25.48 5.47
C SER A 41 -18.57 25.38 6.37
N ILE A 42 -17.40 25.10 5.79
CA ILE A 42 -16.14 24.95 6.55
C ILE A 42 -15.86 26.20 7.41
N LEU A 43 -16.35 27.36 6.97
CA LEU A 43 -16.25 28.65 7.67
C LEU A 43 -17.17 28.76 8.90
N GLU A 44 -18.33 28.08 8.91
CA GLU A 44 -19.27 28.06 10.03
C GLU A 44 -18.94 27.02 11.09
N ARG A 45 -18.17 25.98 10.73
CA ARG A 45 -17.62 25.03 11.70
C ARG A 45 -16.42 25.70 12.36
N LYS A 46 -16.57 26.10 13.64
CA LYS A 46 -15.42 26.44 14.49
C LYS A 46 -14.42 25.29 14.39
N LEU A 47 -13.32 25.51 13.66
CA LEU A 47 -12.34 24.48 13.39
C LEU A 47 -11.77 24.00 14.73
N CYS A 48 -12.04 22.76 15.12
CA CYS A 48 -11.43 22.20 16.34
C CYS A 48 -9.91 22.25 16.13
N GLN A 49 -9.21 23.03 16.94
CA GLN A 49 -7.74 23.14 16.93
C GLN A 49 -7.06 21.89 17.53
N CYS A 50 -7.83 20.83 17.80
CA CYS A 50 -7.28 19.57 18.24
C CYS A 50 -6.57 18.87 17.07
N ASP A 51 -5.33 18.43 17.32
CA ASP A 51 -4.49 17.75 16.32
C ASP A 51 -5.23 16.61 15.62
N ARG A 52 -6.08 15.88 16.35
CA ARG A 52 -6.91 14.78 15.81
C ARG A 52 -7.77 15.19 14.61
N HIS A 53 -8.31 16.41 14.58
CA HIS A 53 -9.11 16.91 13.45
C HIS A 53 -8.27 17.60 12.37
N SER A 54 -7.12 18.19 12.75
CA SER A 54 -6.14 18.72 11.79
C SER A 54 -5.56 17.61 10.91
N TRP A 55 -5.23 16.45 11.50
CA TRP A 55 -4.65 15.31 10.80
C TRP A 55 -5.67 14.40 10.13
N SER A 56 -6.97 14.50 10.44
CA SER A 56 -8.00 13.61 9.90
C SER A 56 -8.04 13.55 8.35
N PRO A 57 -7.94 14.68 7.61
CA PRO A 57 -7.83 14.65 6.15
C PRO A 57 -6.51 14.05 5.64
N HIS A 58 -5.41 14.20 6.40
CA HIS A 58 -4.12 13.60 6.07
C HIS A 58 -4.15 12.08 6.23
N PHE A 59 -4.78 11.55 7.28
CA PHE A 59 -4.98 10.12 7.44
C PHE A 59 -5.81 9.51 6.31
N ARG A 60 -6.91 10.16 5.91
CA ARG A 60 -7.71 9.71 4.76
C ARG A 60 -6.90 9.69 3.47
N ARG A 61 -6.06 10.71 3.23
CA ARG A 61 -5.14 10.76 2.10
C ARG A 61 -4.11 9.63 2.14
N ALA A 62 -3.50 9.39 3.31
CA ALA A 62 -2.52 8.31 3.48
C ALA A 62 -3.12 6.93 3.19
N VAL A 63 -4.32 6.65 3.71
CA VAL A 63 -5.05 5.39 3.44
C VAL A 63 -5.32 5.23 1.95
N HIS A 64 -5.78 6.29 1.28
CA HIS A 64 -6.04 6.25 -0.16
C HIS A 64 -4.75 6.04 -0.99
N LEU A 65 -3.64 6.67 -0.59
CA LEU A 65 -2.34 6.44 -1.23
C LEU A 65 -1.87 4.99 -1.06
N LEU A 66 -2.04 4.42 0.13
CA LEU A 66 -1.71 3.01 0.39
C LEU A 66 -2.55 2.07 -0.47
N GLN A 67 -3.87 2.33 -0.61
CA GLN A 67 -4.74 1.54 -1.49
C GLN A 67 -4.29 1.60 -2.95
N LYS A 68 -3.89 2.79 -3.44
CA LYS A 68 -3.35 2.95 -4.78
C LYS A 68 -2.04 2.20 -4.97
N GLU A 69 -1.14 2.29 -4.00
CA GLU A 69 0.13 1.56 -4.04
C GLU A 69 -0.09 0.05 -4.12
N ASN A 70 -1.00 -0.49 -3.30
CA ASN A 70 -1.36 -1.90 -3.36
C ASN A 70 -1.95 -2.29 -4.72
N ALA A 71 -2.88 -1.49 -5.25
CA ALA A 71 -3.44 -1.75 -6.58
C ALA A 71 -2.37 -1.76 -7.69
N TYR A 72 -1.38 -0.86 -7.62
CA TYR A 72 -0.26 -0.87 -8.56
C TYR A 72 0.63 -2.11 -8.39
N ARG A 73 0.91 -2.54 -7.17
CA ARG A 73 1.66 -3.79 -6.92
C ARG A 73 0.93 -4.99 -7.49
N ASP A 74 -0.37 -5.11 -7.23
CA ASP A 74 -1.20 -6.21 -7.73
C ASP A 74 -1.23 -6.24 -9.26
N ALA A 75 -1.36 -5.06 -9.88
CA ALA A 75 -1.28 -4.93 -11.33
C ALA A 75 0.09 -5.36 -11.88
N MET A 76 1.20 -4.98 -11.22
CA MET A 76 2.53 -5.43 -11.63
C MET A 76 2.68 -6.95 -11.53
N ILE A 77 2.20 -7.57 -10.44
CA ILE A 77 2.21 -9.03 -10.27
C ILE A 77 1.40 -9.71 -11.39
N ALA A 78 0.20 -9.20 -11.69
CA ALA A 78 -0.63 -9.74 -12.77
C ALA A 78 0.07 -9.64 -14.14
N THR A 79 0.69 -8.50 -14.45
CA THR A 79 1.45 -8.35 -15.71
C THR A 79 2.67 -9.26 -15.78
N ALA A 80 3.38 -9.46 -14.66
CA ALA A 80 4.50 -10.38 -14.59
C ALA A 80 4.04 -11.83 -14.84
N HIS A 81 2.91 -12.23 -14.26
CA HIS A 81 2.32 -13.55 -14.51
C HIS A 81 1.92 -13.72 -15.99
N GLN A 82 1.25 -12.74 -16.58
CA GLN A 82 0.89 -12.78 -18.01
C GLN A 82 2.12 -12.91 -18.90
N ARG A 83 3.20 -12.18 -18.58
CA ARG A 83 4.48 -12.31 -19.26
C ARG A 83 5.01 -13.74 -19.17
N THR A 84 5.07 -14.34 -17.98
CA THR A 84 5.57 -15.72 -17.83
C THR A 84 4.75 -16.74 -18.62
N VAL A 85 3.43 -16.57 -18.70
CA VAL A 85 2.56 -17.45 -19.49
C VAL A 85 2.91 -17.33 -20.98
N LEU A 86 3.03 -16.10 -21.49
CA LEU A 86 3.39 -15.87 -22.89
C LEU A 86 4.79 -16.40 -23.22
N GLU A 87 5.77 -16.19 -22.34
CA GLU A 87 7.13 -16.70 -22.53
C GLU A 87 7.13 -18.24 -22.64
N ASN A 88 6.35 -18.92 -21.81
CA ASN A 88 6.19 -20.37 -21.88
C ASN A 88 5.48 -20.83 -23.16
N GLU A 89 4.45 -20.11 -23.61
CA GLU A 89 3.74 -20.40 -24.86
C GLU A 89 4.67 -20.27 -26.08
N ILE A 90 5.52 -19.24 -26.10
CA ILE A 90 6.49 -19.03 -27.18
C ILE A 90 7.53 -20.16 -27.18
N ILE A 91 8.09 -20.52 -26.02
CA ILE A 91 9.08 -21.60 -25.90
C ILE A 91 8.48 -22.96 -26.28
N GLY A 92 7.22 -23.20 -25.91
CA GLY A 92 6.51 -24.45 -26.21
C GLY A 92 5.98 -24.56 -27.65
N HIS A 93 6.12 -23.51 -28.47
CA HIS A 93 5.54 -23.51 -29.81
C HIS A 93 6.37 -24.38 -30.79
N PRO A 94 5.74 -25.34 -31.50
CA PRO A 94 6.47 -26.35 -32.28
C PRO A 94 7.14 -25.82 -33.56
N CYS A 95 6.93 -24.55 -33.93
CA CYS A 95 7.52 -23.95 -35.13
C CYS A 95 8.85 -23.23 -34.87
N SER A 96 9.29 -23.12 -33.62
CA SER A 96 10.44 -22.31 -33.26
C SER A 96 11.58 -23.17 -32.73
N ASP A 97 12.81 -22.88 -33.16
CA ASP A 97 13.99 -23.40 -32.48
C ASP A 97 14.04 -22.79 -31.08
N ALA A 98 14.01 -23.65 -30.06
CA ALA A 98 13.89 -23.25 -28.67
C ALA A 98 15.08 -22.37 -28.24
N ASP A 99 16.28 -22.67 -28.73
CA ASP A 99 17.52 -21.97 -28.37
C ASP A 99 17.52 -20.53 -28.87
N ASP A 100 17.06 -20.27 -30.10
CA ASP A 100 16.96 -18.93 -30.68
C ASP A 100 15.92 -18.06 -29.96
N VAL A 101 14.79 -18.66 -29.58
CA VAL A 101 13.76 -17.99 -28.78
C VAL A 101 14.30 -17.60 -27.43
N ILE A 102 14.94 -18.53 -26.73
CA ILE A 102 15.49 -18.30 -25.40
C ILE A 102 16.56 -17.20 -25.47
N ALA A 103 17.44 -17.23 -26.48
CA ALA A 103 18.43 -16.19 -26.72
C ALA A 103 17.78 -14.80 -26.83
N SER A 104 16.77 -14.67 -27.69
CA SER A 104 16.06 -13.41 -27.91
C SER A 104 15.34 -12.90 -26.65
N LEU A 105 14.70 -13.80 -25.89
CA LEU A 105 14.02 -13.47 -24.63
C LEU A 105 15.03 -12.95 -23.59
N TYR A 106 16.16 -13.63 -23.47
CA TYR A 106 17.25 -13.23 -22.58
C TYR A 106 17.80 -11.86 -22.97
N GLU A 107 18.11 -11.64 -24.24
CA GLU A 107 18.58 -10.34 -24.74
C GLU A 107 17.61 -9.20 -24.43
N ILE A 108 16.30 -9.39 -24.66
CA ILE A 108 15.27 -8.38 -24.36
C ILE A 108 15.25 -8.03 -22.86
N SER A 109 15.45 -9.02 -22.00
CA SER A 109 15.40 -8.84 -20.54
C SER A 109 16.62 -8.09 -19.99
N TYR A 110 17.82 -8.37 -20.52
CA TYR A 110 19.06 -7.78 -20.03
C TYR A 110 19.43 -6.47 -20.75
N ALA A 111 19.00 -6.25 -22.01
CA ALA A 111 19.22 -4.99 -22.72
C ALA A 111 18.65 -3.78 -21.94
N LYS A 112 17.60 -4.00 -21.15
CA LYS A 112 16.96 -2.96 -20.32
C LYS A 112 17.75 -2.59 -19.06
N GLN A 113 18.74 -3.38 -18.65
CA GLN A 113 19.42 -3.21 -17.37
C GLN A 113 20.75 -2.46 -17.46
N ASN A 114 21.11 -1.90 -18.64
CA ASN A 114 22.40 -1.24 -18.89
C ASN A 114 23.62 -2.11 -18.52
N PHE A 115 23.45 -3.43 -18.42
CA PHE A 115 24.56 -4.34 -18.19
C PHE A 115 25.30 -4.56 -19.53
N PRO A 116 26.64 -4.49 -19.56
CA PRO A 116 27.40 -4.83 -20.74
C PRO A 116 27.35 -6.34 -20.94
N ILE A 117 26.41 -6.80 -21.76
CA ILE A 117 26.26 -8.23 -22.08
C ILE A 117 27.28 -8.57 -23.17
N THR A 118 28.22 -9.45 -22.86
CA THR A 118 28.82 -10.32 -23.87
C THR A 118 27.72 -11.34 -24.24
N GLY A 119 27.33 -11.41 -25.51
CA GLY A 119 26.09 -12.05 -26.00
C GLY A 119 25.70 -13.42 -25.44
N PHE A 120 24.46 -13.84 -25.71
CA PHE A 120 23.90 -15.10 -25.22
C PHE A 120 24.80 -16.30 -25.55
N ARG A 121 25.17 -17.09 -24.53
CA ARG A 121 25.85 -18.39 -24.69
C ARG A 121 24.78 -19.48 -24.62
N ALA A 122 24.74 -20.34 -25.64
CA ALA A 122 23.82 -21.47 -25.68
C ALA A 122 23.99 -22.37 -24.43
N VAL A 123 22.87 -22.89 -23.94
CA VAL A 123 22.85 -23.81 -22.80
C VAL A 123 23.38 -25.17 -23.27
N HIS A 124 24.58 -25.53 -22.83
CA HIS A 124 25.14 -26.86 -23.05
C HIS A 124 24.81 -27.76 -21.85
N ALA A 125 24.69 -29.06 -22.08
CA ALA A 125 24.60 -30.01 -20.98
C ALA A 125 25.86 -29.91 -20.12
N ASP A 126 25.72 -30.02 -18.78
CA ASP A 126 26.85 -29.92 -17.83
C ASP A 126 28.04 -30.84 -18.17
N HIS A 127 27.79 -31.93 -18.91
CA HIS A 127 28.85 -32.84 -19.35
C HIS A 127 29.76 -32.23 -20.44
N ASP A 128 29.27 -31.29 -21.23
CA ASP A 128 29.98 -30.69 -22.36
C ASP A 128 30.66 -29.35 -22.01
N ASP A 129 30.56 -28.88 -20.75
CA ASP A 129 31.30 -27.69 -20.34
C ASP A 129 32.79 -28.05 -20.16
N PRO A 130 33.72 -27.45 -20.93
CA PRO A 130 35.15 -27.70 -20.77
C PRO A 130 35.69 -27.33 -19.38
N VAL A 131 34.91 -26.59 -18.58
CA VAL A 131 35.25 -26.28 -17.19
C VAL A 131 34.80 -27.44 -16.29
N SER A 132 35.64 -28.48 -16.20
CA SER A 132 35.60 -29.42 -15.08
C SER A 132 35.78 -28.62 -13.78
N THR A 133 34.71 -28.26 -13.07
CA THR A 133 34.80 -27.63 -11.75
C THR A 133 34.76 -28.68 -10.64
N PRO A 134 35.90 -29.15 -10.09
CA PRO A 134 35.94 -29.40 -8.66
C PRO A 134 36.06 -28.02 -8.01
N ILE A 135 34.94 -27.40 -7.65
CA ILE A 135 35.00 -26.34 -6.63
C ILE A 135 35.50 -27.06 -5.38
N ALA A 136 36.76 -26.81 -5.01
CA ALA A 136 37.30 -27.31 -3.76
C ALA A 136 36.46 -26.70 -2.64
N MET A 137 35.46 -27.44 -2.17
CA MET A 137 34.72 -27.13 -0.97
C MET A 137 35.78 -27.02 0.14
N MET A 138 36.09 -25.80 0.57
CA MET A 138 36.88 -25.58 1.77
C MET A 138 36.16 -26.36 2.88
N ARG A 139 36.72 -27.50 3.27
CA ARG A 139 36.22 -28.26 4.41
C ARG A 139 36.46 -27.35 5.62
N PRO A 140 35.44 -26.78 6.28
CA PRO A 140 35.67 -26.17 7.56
C PRO A 140 36.21 -27.29 8.45
N THR A 141 37.40 -27.11 9.00
CA THR A 141 37.94 -28.02 10.01
C THR A 141 36.95 -28.00 11.18
N ILE A 142 36.13 -29.04 11.29
CA ILE A 142 35.17 -29.26 12.39
C ILE A 142 35.98 -29.59 13.66
N THR A 143 36.67 -28.57 14.17
CA THR A 143 37.33 -28.58 15.46
C THR A 143 36.98 -27.27 16.17
N SER A 144 35.69 -27.08 16.42
CA SER A 144 35.18 -26.08 17.36
C SER A 144 33.74 -26.46 17.73
N SER A 145 33.50 -26.54 19.03
CA SER A 145 32.29 -26.91 19.77
C SER A 145 30.96 -26.35 19.25
N TYR A 146 29.86 -27.01 19.66
CA TYR A 146 28.47 -26.53 19.54
C TYR A 146 28.38 -25.01 19.78
N ARG A 147 28.01 -24.27 18.73
CA ARG A 147 27.82 -22.81 18.76
C ARG A 147 26.35 -22.52 19.02
N ASP A 148 26.10 -21.71 20.04
CA ASP A 148 24.77 -21.33 20.49
C ASP A 148 24.02 -20.54 19.39
N PRO A 149 22.87 -21.04 18.90
CA PRO A 149 22.14 -20.41 17.79
C PRO A 149 21.51 -19.05 18.12
N THR A 150 21.55 -18.61 19.38
CA THR A 150 21.06 -17.28 19.79
C THR A 150 22.09 -16.16 19.65
N ASN A 151 23.36 -16.46 19.34
CA ASN A 151 24.46 -15.48 19.37
C ASN A 151 25.27 -15.43 18.06
N PHE A 152 24.59 -15.43 16.92
CA PHE A 152 25.22 -15.24 15.61
C PHE A 152 25.61 -13.77 15.40
N HIS A 153 26.82 -13.39 15.83
CA HIS A 153 27.39 -12.06 15.57
C HIS A 153 28.59 -12.09 14.61
N GLU A 154 28.78 -13.15 13.84
CA GLU A 154 29.83 -13.16 12.81
C GLU A 154 29.32 -12.45 11.54
N GLU A 155 29.77 -11.21 11.35
CA GLU A 155 29.61 -10.48 10.09
C GLU A 155 30.35 -11.23 8.98
N ALA A 156 29.64 -11.63 7.91
CA ALA A 156 30.21 -12.37 6.79
C ALA A 156 31.35 -11.63 6.07
N PHE A 157 31.42 -10.31 6.22
CA PHE A 157 32.46 -9.45 5.67
C PHE A 157 32.77 -8.33 6.66
N LYS A 158 34.05 -8.14 7.00
CA LYS A 158 34.47 -6.96 7.78
C LYS A 158 34.29 -5.72 6.91
N ILE A 159 33.34 -4.87 7.26
CA ILE A 159 33.19 -3.56 6.61
C ILE A 159 34.47 -2.77 6.92
N PRO A 160 35.24 -2.31 5.91
CA PRO A 160 36.41 -1.49 6.18
C PRO A 160 35.95 -0.18 6.83
N THR A 161 36.36 0.06 8.06
CA THR A 161 36.08 1.31 8.78
C THR A 161 36.78 2.46 8.06
N THR A 162 36.04 3.19 7.22
CA THR A 162 36.55 4.43 6.64
C THR A 162 36.62 5.47 7.74
N ALA A 163 37.83 5.84 8.15
CA ALA A 163 38.02 6.99 9.03
C ALA A 163 37.50 8.26 8.34
N SER A 164 36.89 9.16 9.11
CA SER A 164 36.51 10.49 8.60
C SER A 164 37.76 11.22 8.07
N PRO A 165 37.63 12.01 6.99
CA PRO A 165 38.76 12.78 6.46
C PRO A 165 39.32 13.73 7.53
N ALA A 166 40.65 13.92 7.51
CA ALA A 166 41.32 14.83 8.43
C ALA A 166 40.75 16.25 8.30
N ALA A 167 40.51 16.92 9.44
CA ALA A 167 40.07 18.30 9.45
C ALA A 167 41.15 19.19 8.82
N LEU A 168 40.81 19.86 7.72
CA LEU A 168 41.68 20.86 7.10
C LEU A 168 41.66 22.11 7.97
N THR A 169 42.72 22.34 8.73
CA THR A 169 42.99 23.64 9.35
C THR A 169 43.48 24.59 8.27
N LEU A 170 42.64 25.56 7.90
CA LEU A 170 43.06 26.71 7.10
C LEU A 170 43.91 27.62 8.00
N GLU A 171 45.22 27.43 7.96
CA GLU A 171 46.18 28.40 8.48
C GLU A 171 46.01 29.70 7.66
N LEU A 172 45.37 30.71 8.26
CA LEU A 172 45.35 32.06 7.72
C LEU A 172 46.78 32.62 7.80
N ALA A 173 47.55 32.37 6.74
CA ALA A 173 48.83 33.02 6.54
C ALA A 173 48.61 34.52 6.31
N GLY A 174 48.97 35.30 7.33
CA GLY A 174 49.50 36.65 7.18
C GLY A 174 48.50 37.76 6.84
N ILE A 175 48.05 38.49 7.87
CA ILE A 175 48.04 39.96 7.77
C ILE A 175 48.79 40.50 8.98
N SER A 176 49.92 41.10 8.65
CA SER A 176 50.87 41.82 9.47
C SER A 176 50.25 42.97 10.27
N GLN A 177 50.70 43.06 11.53
CA GLN A 177 50.96 44.25 12.34
C GLN A 177 50.63 45.64 11.75
N LEU A 178 49.84 46.41 12.51
CA LEU A 178 50.02 47.86 12.80
C LEU A 178 49.35 48.09 14.18
N ASN A 179 50.10 48.21 15.30
CA ASN A 179 50.60 49.46 15.93
C ASN A 179 49.57 50.61 15.80
N VAL A 180 49.01 51.20 16.86
CA VAL A 180 49.49 51.64 18.19
C VAL A 180 48.30 51.66 19.15
#